data_AF-K2DF11-F1
#
_entry.id   AF-K2DF11-F1
#
_cell.length_a   1.000
_cell.length_b   1.000
_cell.length_c   1.000
_cell.angle_alpha   90.00
_cell.angle_beta   90.00
_cell.angle_gamma   90.00
#
_symmetry.space_group_name_H-M   'P 1'
#
loop_
_entity.id
_entity.type
_entity.pdbx_description
1 polymer ?
#
loop_
_entity_poly.entity_id
_entity_poly.type
_entity_poly.pdbx_seq_one_letter_code
_entity_poly.pdbx_strand_id
1 'polypeptide(L)'
;MLVCIRCRKGKNTVSFSRHKKGSSGAGGTWALRAPIHKRTQKANLHVFKGEKYCTKCLRTVKKSLQSQTKSETISQTPPVSV
;
A
#
# COMPACT_ATOMS: atom_id res chain seq x y z
N MET A 1 16.41 -4.48 1.78
CA MET A 1 15.23 -5.36 1.62
C MET A 1 14.10 -4.66 0.86
N LEU A 2 13.32 -5.38 0.04
CA LEU A 2 12.10 -4.87 -0.61
C LEU A 2 10.89 -4.99 0.33
N VAL A 3 10.95 -4.30 1.46
CA VAL A 3 9.87 -4.26 2.46
C VAL A 3 9.60 -2.82 2.89
N CYS A 4 8.37 -2.53 3.29
CA CYS A 4 8.06 -1.26 3.92
C CYS A 4 8.70 -1.19 5.30
N ILE A 5 9.41 -0.10 5.61
CA ILE A 5 10.09 0.05 6.90
C ILE A 5 9.11 0.10 8.09
N ARG A 6 7.95 0.73 7.89
CA ARG A 6 6.96 0.93 8.96
C ARG A 6 6.09 -0.29 9.26
N CYS A 7 5.57 -0.97 8.24
CA CYS A 7 4.63 -2.09 8.43
C CYS A 7 5.16 -3.45 7.98
N ARG A 8 6.44 -3.51 7.58
CA ARG A 8 7.12 -4.72 7.07
C ARG A 8 6.43 -5.40 5.87
N LYS A 9 5.48 -4.71 5.22
CA LYS A 9 4.80 -5.22 4.01
C LYS A 9 5.84 -5.52 2.93
N GLY A 10 5.91 -6.78 2.53
CA GLY A 10 6.84 -7.30 1.53
C GLY A 10 6.14 -8.17 0.49
N LYS A 11 6.92 -9.06 -0.15
CA LYS A 11 6.37 -10.06 -1.07
C LYS A 11 5.46 -11.04 -0.34
N ASN A 12 4.35 -11.41 -0.95
CA ASN A 12 3.47 -12.48 -0.46
C ASN A 12 3.22 -13.50 -1.58
N THR A 13 3.07 -14.77 -1.21
CA THR A 13 2.69 -15.85 -2.13
C THR A 13 1.25 -16.23 -1.83
N VAL A 14 0.35 -15.96 -2.77
CA VAL A 14 -1.08 -16.23 -2.60
C VAL A 14 -1.53 -17.36 -3.50
N SER A 15 -2.48 -18.15 -3.02
CA SER A 15 -3.26 -19.05 -3.87
C SER A 15 -4.17 -18.22 -4.76
N PHE A 16 -4.13 -18.45 -6.06
CA PHE A 16 -4.90 -17.73 -7.07
C PHE A 16 -5.62 -18.73 -7.97
N SER A 17 -6.94 -18.57 -8.09
CA SER A 17 -7.76 -19.25 -9.08
C SER A 17 -8.54 -18.21 -9.87
N ARG A 18 -8.67 -18.40 -11.19
CA ARG A 18 -9.51 -17.56 -12.04
C ARG A 18 -10.56 -18.42 -12.71
N HIS A 19 -11.81 -18.28 -12.27
CA HIS A 19 -12.95 -18.88 -12.95
C HIS A 19 -13.24 -18.10 -14.24
N LYS A 20 -13.37 -18.81 -15.36
CA LYS A 20 -13.86 -18.24 -16.62
C LYS A 20 -15.16 -18.95 -16.97
N LYS A 21 -16.15 -18.18 -17.44
CA LYS A 21 -17.38 -18.72 -18.02
C LYS A 21 -16.99 -19.62 -19.21
N GLY A 22 -17.37 -20.89 -19.19
CA GLY A 22 -17.06 -21.86 -20.24
C GLY A 22 -15.67 -22.52 -20.18
N SER A 23 -14.93 -22.41 -19.07
CA SER A 23 -13.57 -22.99 -18.96
C SER A 23 -13.50 -24.51 -18.84
N SER A 24 -14.63 -25.21 -18.90
CA SER A 24 -14.73 -26.67 -18.97
C SER A 24 -15.81 -26.98 -19.99
N GLY A 25 -15.52 -27.86 -20.95
CA GLY A 25 -16.30 -28.06 -22.17
C GLY A 25 -17.81 -28.11 -21.95
N ALA A 26 -18.53 -27.46 -22.87
CA ALA A 26 -19.98 -27.46 -23.07
C ALA A 26 -20.86 -26.78 -21.99
N GLY A 27 -21.68 -25.82 -22.44
CA GLY A 27 -23.01 -25.60 -21.87
C GLY A 27 -23.15 -24.72 -20.63
N GLY A 28 -22.63 -23.49 -20.64
CA GLY A 28 -23.14 -22.39 -19.79
C GLY A 28 -23.02 -22.51 -18.26
N THR A 29 -22.61 -23.66 -17.73
CA THR A 29 -22.42 -23.90 -16.30
C THR A 29 -21.03 -23.40 -15.89
N TRP A 30 -20.94 -22.67 -14.77
CA TRP A 30 -19.64 -22.33 -14.20
C TRP A 30 -18.93 -23.63 -13.82
N ALA A 31 -17.70 -23.82 -14.30
CA ALA A 31 -16.91 -25.02 -14.02
C ALA A 31 -16.80 -25.28 -12.50
N LEU A 32 -16.66 -26.57 -12.14
CA LEU A 32 -16.07 -27.02 -10.87
C LEU A 32 -14.81 -26.20 -10.53
N ARG A 33 -14.43 -26.19 -9.24
CA ARG A 33 -13.37 -25.30 -8.69
C ARG A 33 -12.16 -25.19 -9.64
N ALA A 34 -11.90 -23.97 -10.14
CA ALA A 34 -10.82 -23.73 -11.10
C ALA A 34 -9.44 -24.07 -10.49
N PRO A 35 -8.46 -24.52 -11.31
CA PRO A 35 -7.12 -24.83 -10.84
C PRO A 35 -6.51 -23.70 -10.01
N ILE A 36 -5.92 -24.07 -8.87
CA ILE A 36 -5.30 -23.13 -7.95
C ILE A 36 -3.80 -23.07 -8.25
N HIS A 37 -3.34 -21.92 -8.70
CA HIS A 37 -1.91 -21.65 -8.91
C HIS A 37 -1.36 -20.78 -7.77
N LYS A 38 -0.05 -20.88 -7.50
CA LYS A 38 0.63 -19.96 -6.58
C LYS A 38 1.11 -18.75 -7.37
N ARG A 39 0.72 -17.55 -6.93
CA ARG A 39 1.15 -16.28 -7.53
C ARG A 39 1.88 -15.43 -6.51
N THR A 40 3.04 -14.92 -6.87
CA THR A 40 3.76 -13.93 -6.05
C THR A 40 3.18 -12.55 -6.28
N GLN A 41 2.78 -11.87 -5.20
CA GLN A 41 2.39 -10.48 -5.18
C GLN A 41 3.53 -9.65 -4.58
N LYS A 42 4.04 -8.69 -5.36
CA LYS A 42 5.04 -7.73 -4.89
C LYS A 42 4.34 -6.53 -4.26
N ALA A 43 4.85 -6.05 -3.13
CA ALA A 43 4.35 -4.82 -2.52
C ALA A 43 4.72 -3.61 -3.40
N ASN A 44 3.76 -2.71 -3.64
CA ASN A 44 4.04 -1.41 -4.27
C ASN A 44 4.71 -0.49 -3.22
N LEU A 45 6.04 -0.38 -3.32
CA LEU A 45 6.88 0.40 -2.40
C LEU A 45 7.41 1.64 -3.12
N HIS A 46 7.35 2.76 -2.43
CA HIS A 46 7.86 4.06 -2.87
C HIS A 46 9.01 4.49 -1.98
N VAL A 47 9.96 5.24 -2.54
CA VAL A 47 11.08 5.81 -1.79
C VAL A 47 10.70 7.21 -1.31
N PHE A 48 10.94 7.51 -0.04
CA PHE A 48 10.75 8.83 0.55
C PHE A 48 11.85 9.07 1.60
N LYS A 49 12.60 10.17 1.46
CA LYS A 49 13.75 10.53 2.32
C LYS A 49 14.74 9.36 2.52
N GLY A 50 15.05 8.61 1.46
CA GLY A 50 15.98 7.47 1.51
C GLY A 50 15.37 6.15 2.01
N GLU A 51 14.14 6.16 2.53
CA GLU A 51 13.48 4.98 3.10
C GLU A 51 12.34 4.46 2.21
N LYS A 52 12.05 3.15 2.30
CA LYS A 52 11.00 2.50 1.50
C LYS A 52 9.68 2.37 2.27
N TYR A 53 8.60 2.87 1.67
CA TYR A 53 7.26 2.89 2.25
C TYR A 53 6.22 2.30 1.31
N CYS A 54 5.24 1.56 1.83
CA CYS A 54 4.04 1.27 1.06
C CYS A 54 3.15 2.52 0.95
N THR A 55 2.26 2.55 -0.04
CA THR A 55 1.32 3.67 -0.28
C THR A 55 0.58 4.14 0.98
N LYS A 56 0.06 3.20 1.79
CA LYS A 56 -0.66 3.51 3.04
C LYS A 56 0.24 4.23 4.05
N CYS A 57 1.43 3.69 4.30
CA CYS A 57 2.37 4.27 5.27
C CYS A 57 2.94 5.60 4.79
N LEU A 58 3.19 5.75 3.49
CA LEU A 58 3.67 6.99 2.90
C LEU A 58 2.69 8.15 3.14
N ARG A 59 1.37 7.91 2.97
CA ARG A 59 0.34 8.92 3.25
C ARG A 59 0.38 9.39 4.71
N THR A 60 0.54 8.46 5.64
CA THR A 60 0.64 8.81 7.07
C THR A 60 1.88 9.65 7.37
N VAL A 61 3.04 9.27 6.82
CA VAL A 61 4.31 10.00 7.03
C VAL A 61 4.27 11.40 6.41
N LYS A 62 3.71 11.54 5.20
CA LYS A 62 3.56 12.86 4.58
C LYS A 62 2.61 13.77 5.36
N LYS A 63 1.51 13.22 5.88
CA LYS A 63 0.55 13.99 6.69
C LYS A 63 1.16 14.48 8.01
N SER A 64 1.95 13.66 8.70
CA SER A 64 2.59 14.07 9.96
C SER A 64 3.61 15.21 9.77
N LEU A 65 4.32 15.23 8.64
CA LEU A 65 5.23 16.33 8.34
C LEU A 65 4.48 17.65 8.08
N GLN A 66 3.35 17.60 7.38
CA GLN A 66 2.53 18.80 7.13
C GLN A 66 1.94 19.39 8.42
N SER A 67 1.61 18.56 9.42
CA SER A 67 1.13 19.06 10.71
C SER A 67 2.21 19.76 11.52
N GLN A 68 3.47 19.29 11.46
CA GLN A 68 4.58 19.93 12.17
C GLN A 68 4.90 21.32 11.64
N THR A 69 4.87 21.49 10.31
CA THR A 69 5.11 22.81 9.69
C THR A 69 4.05 23.84 10.10
N LYS A 70 2.79 23.43 10.33
CA LYS A 70 1.73 24.34 10.76
C LYS A 70 1.83 24.76 12.23
N SER A 71 2.30 23.87 13.11
CA SER A 71 2.48 24.20 14.53
C SER A 71 3.64 25.18 14.75
N GLU A 72 4.72 25.07 13.97
CA GLU A 72 5.89 25.96 14.12
C GLU A 72 5.60 27.40 13.64
N THR A 73 4.70 27.59 12.67
CA THR A 73 4.34 28.93 12.17
C THR A 73 3.53 29.77 13.18
N ILE A 74 2.80 29.14 14.11
CA ILE A 74 1.93 29.86 15.07
C ILE A 74 2.74 30.41 16.26
N SER A 75 3.95 29.92 16.52
CA SER A 75 4.77 30.31 17.67
C SER A 75 5.63 31.55 17.44
N GLN A 76 5.53 32.22 16.28
CA GLN A 76 6.35 33.38 15.91
C GLN A 76 5.50 34.63 15.67
N THR A 77 4.64 35.00 16.61
CA THR A 77 4.18 36.41 16.70
C THR A 77 4.98 37.09 17.79
N PRO A 78 5.86 38.06 17.49
CA PRO A 78 6.52 38.84 18.53
C PRO A 78 5.44 39.62 19.31
N PRO A 79 5.59 39.76 20.65
CA PRO A 79 4.67 40.57 21.42
C PRO A 79 4.77 42.03 20.94
N VAL A 80 3.66 42.56 20.42
CA VAL A 80 3.52 43.99 20.17
C VAL A 80 3.48 44.68 21.53
N SER A 81 4.58 45.35 21.89
CA SER A 81 4.67 46.22 23.06
C SER A 81 3.86 47.50 22.80
N VAL A 82 2.79 47.69 23.59
CA VAL A 82 2.01 48.93 23.71
C VAL A 82 2.60 49.80 24.81
#